data_AF-A0A7K7DSU9-F1
#
_entry.id   AF-A0A7K7DSU9-F1
#
_cell.length_a   1.000
_cell.length_b   1.000
_cell.length_c   1.000
_cell.angle_alpha   90.00
_cell.angle_beta   90.00
_cell.angle_gamma   90.00
#
_symmetry.space_group_name_H-M   'P 1'
#
loop_
_entity.id
_entity.type
_entity.pdbx_description
1 polymer ?
#
loop_
_entity_poly.entity_id
_entity_poly.type
_entity_poly.pdbx_seq_one_letter_code
_entity_poly.pdbx_strand_id
1 'polypeptide(L)' 'MAAGSVWKGLVGLGLFALAHAAFSAAQHRSYMRLTEKEDETLPIDIVLQTLLAFAVTCYGIAHIAGEFKDMDATSELKNK' A
#
# COMPACT_ATOMS: atom_id res chain seq x y z
N MET A 1 -6.26 -10.41 -19.71
CA MET A 1 -5.46 -9.16 -19.89
C MET A 1 -5.92 -7.98 -19.02
N ALA A 2 -7.19 -7.87 -18.59
CA ALA A 2 -7.64 -6.75 -17.76
C ALA A 2 -7.25 -6.83 -16.26
N ALA A 3 -7.22 -8.03 -15.67
CA ALA A 3 -7.04 -8.22 -14.23
C ALA A 3 -5.71 -7.66 -13.69
N GLY A 4 -4.59 -7.91 -14.36
CA GLY A 4 -3.27 -7.40 -13.93
C GLY A 4 -3.14 -5.87 -13.98
N SER A 5 -3.93 -5.20 -14.83
CA SER A 5 -3.92 -3.73 -14.96
C SER A 5 -4.63 -3.05 -13.78
N VAL A 6 -5.74 -3.64 -13.31
CA VAL A 6 -6.51 -3.11 -12.17
C VAL A 6 -5.69 -3.14 -10.89
N TRP A 7 -4.97 -4.23 -10.62
CA TRP A 7 -4.12 -4.35 -9.43
C TRP A 7 -2.97 -3.33 -9.45
N LYS A 8 -2.36 -3.09 -10.61
CA LYS A 8 -1.35 -2.04 -10.77
C LYS A 8 -1.92 -0.65 -10.47
N GLY A 9 -3.14 -0.36 -10.93
CA GLY A 9 -3.85 0.87 -10.59
C GLY A 9 -4.11 0.99 -9.09
N LEU A 10 -4.55 -0.09 -8.45
CA LEU A 10 -4.80 -0.14 -7.01
C LEU A 10 -3.52 0.14 -6.19
N VAL A 11 -2.39 -0.46 -6.57
CA VAL A 11 -1.09 -0.21 -5.94
C VAL A 11 -0.68 1.25 -6.12
N GLY A 12 -0.85 1.81 -7.32
CA GLY A 12 -0.57 3.22 -7.60
C GLY A 12 -1.37 4.17 -6.72
N LEU A 13 -2.68 3.92 -6.57
CA LEU A 13 -3.55 4.70 -5.69
C LEU A 13 -3.14 4.57 -4.22
N GLY A 14 -2.80 3.35 -3.76
CA GLY A 14 -2.33 3.13 -2.40
C GLY A 14 -1.02 3.87 -2.10
N LEU A 15 -0.06 3.86 -3.03
CA LEU A 15 1.19 4.61 -2.90
C LEU A 15 0.96 6.13 -2.86
N PHE A 16 0.05 6.65 -3.68
CA PHE A 16 -0.34 8.05 -3.65
C PHE A 16 -0.98 8.45 -2.30
N ALA A 17 -1.89 7.61 -1.79
CA ALA A 17 -2.51 7.82 -0.48
C ALA A 17 -1.48 7.77 0.67
N LEU A 18 -0.47 6.90 0.58
CA LEU A 18 0.67 6.85 1.49
C LEU A 18 1.48 8.15 1.46
N ALA A 19 1.80 8.66 0.27
CA ALA A 19 2.53 9.91 0.11
C ALA A 19 1.75 11.10 0.69
N HIS A 20 0.42 11.12 0.48
CA HIS A 20 -0.46 12.12 1.07
C HIS A 20 -0.45 12.07 2.61
N ALA A 21 -0.55 10.86 3.19
CA ALA A 21 -0.49 10.70 4.65
C ALA A 21 0.87 11.11 5.23
N ALA A 22 1.97 10.79 4.53
CA ALA A 22 3.31 11.22 4.90
C ALA A 22 3.47 12.75 4.86
N PHE A 23 2.93 13.41 3.84
CA PHE A 23 2.91 14.87 3.76
C PHE A 23 2.11 15.48 4.92
N SER A 24 0.92 14.95 5.20
CA SER A 24 0.08 15.39 6.32
C SER A 24 0.78 15.24 7.68
N ALA A 25 1.46 14.11 7.90
CA ALA A 25 2.25 13.88 9.11
C ALA A 25 3.45 14.83 9.22
N ALA A 26 4.15 15.10 8.11
CA ALA A 26 5.27 16.05 8.08
C ALA A 26 4.81 17.49 8.37
N GLN A 27 3.66 17.89 7.82
CA GLN A 27 3.05 19.19 8.07
C GLN A 27 2.59 19.30 9.54
N HIS A 28 1.92 18.28 10.07
CA HIS A 28 1.52 18.23 11.47
C HIS A 28 2.73 18.35 12.41
N ARG A 29 3.82 17.63 12.14
CA ARG A 29 5.07 17.74 12.92
C ARG A 29 5.69 19.13 12.83
N SER A 30 5.64 19.76 11.67
CA SER A 30 6.14 21.13 11.48
C SER A 30 5.29 22.15 12.24
N TYR A 31 3.97 21.98 12.24
CA TYR A 31 3.03 22.80 13.00
C TYR A 31 3.24 22.67 14.53
N MET A 32 3.45 21.45 15.04
CA MET A 32 3.75 21.20 16.46
C MET A 32 5.05 21.87 16.91
N ARG A 33 6.10 21.81 16.09
CA ARG A 33 7.36 22.53 16.34
C ARG A 33 7.19 24.05 16.39
N LEU A 34 6.36 24.60 15.51
CA LEU A 34 6.12 26.05 15.45
C LEU A 34 5.25 26.58 16.59
N THR A 35 4.42 25.73 17.17
CA THR A 35 3.44 26.11 18.20
C THR A 35 3.86 25.71 19.61
N GLU A 36 5.10 25.19 19.77
CA GLU A 36 5.67 24.69 21.04
C GLU A 36 4.79 23.65 21.76
N LYS A 37 3.90 22.97 21.02
CA LYS A 37 3.03 21.88 21.50
C LYS A 37 3.65 20.52 21.20
N GLU A 38 4.83 20.24 21.73
CA GLU A 38 5.57 19.03 21.38
C GLU A 38 4.93 17.71 21.90
N ASP A 39 3.93 17.81 22.76
CA ASP A 39 3.31 16.66 23.45
C ASP A 39 2.04 16.11 22.77
N GLU A 40 1.60 16.69 21.65
CA GLU A 40 0.41 16.23 20.94
C GLU A 40 0.71 15.00 20.05
N THR A 41 -0.05 13.91 20.28
CA THR A 41 0.06 12.68 19.50
C THR A 41 -0.48 12.85 18.08
N LEU A 42 0.04 12.09 17.13
CA LEU A 42 -0.41 12.14 15.74
C LEU A 42 -1.93 11.88 15.63
N PRO A 43 -2.68 12.69 14.86
CA PRO A 43 -4.11 12.51 14.69
C PRO A 43 -4.47 11.11 14.21
N ILE A 44 -5.49 10.52 14.83
CA ILE A 44 -5.97 9.16 14.52
C ILE A 44 -6.34 9.02 13.04
N ASP A 45 -6.84 10.09 12.42
CA ASP A 45 -7.19 10.11 10.99
C ASP A 45 -5.97 9.82 10.08
N ILE A 46 -4.82 10.46 10.35
CA ILE A 46 -3.57 10.22 9.60
C ILE A 46 -3.08 8.78 9.81
N VAL A 47 -3.20 8.26 11.03
CA VAL A 47 -2.82 6.88 11.36
C VAL A 47 -3.70 5.90 10.59
N LEU A 48 -5.02 6.06 10.61
CA LEU A 48 -5.95 5.20 9.89
C LEU A 48 -5.74 5.27 8.38
N GLN A 49 -5.57 6.48 7.82
CA GLN A 49 -5.29 6.64 6.38
C GLN A 49 -4.00 5.92 6.00
N THR A 50 -2.94 6.03 6.80
CA THR A 50 -1.65 5.36 6.54
C THR A 50 -1.80 3.84 6.60
N LEU A 51 -2.47 3.30 7.62
CA LEU A 51 -2.65 1.86 7.80
C LEU A 51 -3.52 1.25 6.70
N LEU A 52 -4.62 1.91 6.32
CA LEU A 52 -5.51 1.45 5.26
C LEU A 52 -4.80 1.47 3.90
N ALA A 53 -4.13 2.58 3.57
CA ALA A 53 -3.38 2.69 2.33
C ALA A 53 -2.24 1.66 2.26
N PHE A 54 -1.55 1.40 3.37
CA PHE A 54 -0.53 0.35 3.45
C PHE A 54 -1.11 -1.04 3.19
N ALA A 55 -2.20 -1.41 3.85
CA ALA A 55 -2.85 -2.69 3.66
C ALA A 55 -3.32 -2.89 2.21
N VAL A 56 -3.92 -1.86 1.59
CA VAL A 56 -4.35 -1.89 0.19
C VAL A 56 -3.16 -2.06 -0.76
N THR A 57 -2.06 -1.35 -0.53
CA THR A 57 -0.83 -1.50 -1.33
C THR A 57 -0.26 -2.90 -1.21
N CYS A 58 -0.14 -3.47 0.00
CA CYS A 58 0.33 -4.83 0.20
C CYS A 58 -0.57 -5.86 -0.50
N TYR A 59 -1.90 -5.70 -0.38
CA TYR A 59 -2.86 -6.58 -1.02
C TYR A 59 -2.77 -6.54 -2.54
N GLY A 60 -2.62 -5.34 -3.12
CA GLY A 60 -2.43 -5.16 -4.56
C GLY A 60 -1.12 -5.76 -5.05
N ILE A 61 -0.01 -5.57 -4.33
CA ILE A 61 1.30 -6.14 -4.70
C ILE A 61 1.26 -7.67 -4.67
N ALA A 62 0.65 -8.27 -3.64
CA ALA A 62 0.52 -9.72 -3.54
C ALA A 62 -0.20 -10.33 -4.75
N HIS A 63 -1.21 -9.65 -5.30
CA HIS A 63 -1.92 -10.07 -6.50
C HIS A 63 -1.15 -9.82 -7.81
N ILE A 64 -0.19 -8.89 -7.82
CA ILE A 64 0.68 -8.63 -8.98
C ILE A 64 1.85 -9.62 -9.03
N ALA A 65 2.28 -10.16 -7.88
CA ALA A 65 3.46 -11.01 -7.76
C ALA A 65 3.40 -12.32 -8.59
N GLY A 66 2.23 -12.66 -9.13
CA GLY A 66 2.02 -13.79 -10.02
C GLY A 66 1.41 -14.99 -9.29
N GLU A 67 0.85 -15.91 -10.06
CA GLU A 67 0.27 -17.13 -9.50
C GLU A 67 1.37 -18.16 -9.20
N PHE A 68 1.15 -18.96 -8.16
CA PHE A 68 2.01 -20.09 -7.88
C PHE A 68 1.91 -21.12 -9.01
N LYS A 69 3.07 -21.58 -9.52
CA LYS A 69 3.14 -22.66 -10.50
C LYS A 69 3.17 -24.01 -9.78
N ASP A 70 2.44 -24.98 -10.30
CA ASP A 70 2.49 -26.36 -9.81
C ASP A 70 3.90 -26.95 -9.89
N MET A 71 4.28 -27.69 -8.85
CA MET A 71 5.62 -28.27 -8.70
C MET A 71 5.78 -29.63 -9.41
N ASP A 72 4.67 -30.26 -9.83
CA ASP A 72 4.70 -31.59 -10.41
C ASP A 72 5.07 -31.53 -11.91
N ALA A 73 6.24 -32.06 -12.25
CA ALA A 73 6.77 -32.08 -13.61
C ALA A 73 5.89 -32.88 -14.59
N THR A 74 5.06 -33.81 -14.08
CA THR A 74 4.12 -34.59 -14.89
C THR A 74 2.99 -33.71 -15.46
N SER A 75 2.70 -32.57 -14.82
CA SER A 75 1.65 -31.62 -15.24
C SER A 75 1.92 -31.02 -16.62
N GLU A 76 3.19 -30.70 -16.90
CA GLU A 76 3.61 -30.12 -18.20
C GLU A 76 3.69 -31.21 -19.30
N LEU A 77 3.78 -32.49 -18.92
CA LEU A 77 3.82 -33.63 -19.85
C LEU A 77 2.42 -34.13 -20.24
N LYS A 78 1.39 -33.91 -19.41
CA LYS A 78 -0.01 -34.31 -19.73
C LYS A 78 -0.64 -33.46 -20.86
N ASN A 79 -0.03 -32.33 -21.21
CA ASN A 79 -0.49 -31.45 -22.29
C ASN A 79 0.33 -31.58 -23.59
N LYS A 80 1.20 -32.60 -23.69
CA LYS A 80 1.84 -33.04 -24.93
C LYS A 80 1.20 -34.32 -25.41
#